data_AF-A0A5Q0GMS3-F1
#
_entry.id   AF-A0A5Q0GMS3-F1
#
_cell.length_a   1.000
_cell.length_b   1.000
_cell.length_c   1.000
_cell.angle_alpha   90.00
_cell.angle_beta   90.00
_cell.angle_gamma   90.00
#
_symmetry.space_group_name_H-M   'P 1'
#
loop_
_entity.id
_entity.type
_entity.pdbx_description
1 polymer ?
#
loop_
_entity_poly.entity_id
_entity_poly.type
_entity_poly.pdbx_seq_one_letter_code
_entity_poly.pdbx_strand_id
1 'polypeptide(L)'
;MVNYPRAYTAEQSRPINLVGKQGQAVQISIHYPSQYICANRERILPDWQEQTLFWVVIVLQQSKYPLVKSTAEIEREKEHLREKFMRFGCDLAFDLRDRGYLADLIDPRTGYPLLSRPGVIPHNDTAVVKALLNYPVLKNKCCVIVHPHWGTAVYPSIFLSAAPPTILEWAIKRISSMHGWQEIEEDDQGNEFKGVRV
;
A
#
# COMPACT_ATOMS: atom_id res chain seq x y z
N MET A 1 -21.78 -22.21 24.04
CA MET A 1 -21.81 -20.81 23.57
C MET A 1 -20.38 -20.31 23.52
N VAL A 2 -19.80 -20.22 22.33
CA VAL A 2 -18.43 -19.73 22.15
C VAL A 2 -18.51 -18.21 22.15
N ASN A 3 -17.86 -17.59 23.13
CA ASN A 3 -17.82 -16.15 23.32
C ASN A 3 -16.85 -15.57 22.29
N TYR A 4 -17.38 -15.10 21.15
CA TYR A 4 -16.58 -14.35 20.19
C TYR A 4 -16.12 -13.06 20.89
N PRO A 5 -14.81 -12.74 20.89
CA PRO A 5 -14.38 -11.42 21.32
C PRO A 5 -15.12 -10.40 20.47
N ARG A 6 -15.85 -9.51 21.15
CA ARG A 6 -16.48 -8.31 20.60
C ARG A 6 -15.57 -7.76 19.51
N ALA A 7 -16.12 -7.62 18.30
CA ALA A 7 -15.50 -6.91 17.21
C ALA A 7 -14.93 -5.61 17.77
N TYR A 8 -13.61 -5.53 17.91
CA TYR A 8 -12.93 -4.26 17.82
C TYR A 8 -13.34 -3.78 16.43
N THR A 9 -14.28 -2.84 16.38
CA THR A 9 -14.41 -1.95 15.23
C THR A 9 -13.04 -1.36 15.06
N ALA A 10 -12.26 -1.96 14.16
CA ALA A 10 -10.93 -1.51 13.84
C ALA A 10 -11.10 -0.08 13.37
N GLU A 11 -10.76 0.88 14.23
CA GLU A 11 -10.49 2.22 13.74
C GLU A 11 -9.46 2.03 12.64
N GLN A 12 -9.87 2.29 11.39
CA GLN A 12 -8.96 2.24 10.26
C GLN A 12 -7.78 3.12 10.65
N SER A 13 -6.57 2.56 10.74
CA SER A 13 -5.41 3.35 11.14
C SER A 13 -5.33 4.53 10.18
N ARG A 14 -5.15 5.74 10.72
CA ARG A 14 -4.95 6.92 9.88
C ARG A 14 -3.82 6.63 8.88
N PRO A 15 -3.96 7.02 7.61
CA PRO A 15 -2.91 6.80 6.64
C PRO A 15 -1.64 7.53 7.06
N ILE A 16 -0.49 6.88 6.89
CA ILE A 16 0.82 7.48 7.04
C ILE A 16 1.11 8.24 5.74
N ASN A 17 1.11 9.57 5.83
CA ASN A 17 1.39 10.44 4.69
C ASN A 17 2.86 10.84 4.70
N LEU A 18 3.56 10.56 3.60
CA LEU A 18 4.98 10.78 3.44
C LEU A 18 5.26 11.60 2.17
N VAL A 19 6.42 12.24 2.10
CA VAL A 19 6.91 12.93 0.91
C VAL A 19 8.32 12.44 0.57
N GLY A 20 8.53 12.08 -0.69
CA GLY A 20 9.85 11.76 -1.21
C GLY A 20 10.69 13.02 -1.49
N LYS A 21 12.01 12.86 -1.57
CA LYS A 21 12.97 13.96 -1.85
C LYS A 21 12.64 14.89 -3.03
N GLN A 22 11.89 14.39 -4.02
CA GLN A 22 11.49 15.13 -5.22
C GLN A 22 10.07 15.73 -5.10
N GLY A 23 9.46 15.70 -3.91
CA GLY A 23 8.14 16.25 -3.63
C GLY A 23 6.96 15.33 -3.95
N GLN A 24 7.18 14.12 -4.49
CA GLN A 24 6.07 13.18 -4.70
C GLN A 24 5.56 12.65 -3.36
N ALA A 25 4.24 12.73 -3.16
CA ALA A 25 3.59 12.17 -2.00
C ALA A 25 3.53 10.63 -2.06
N VAL A 26 3.60 10.01 -0.90
CA VAL A 26 3.34 8.58 -0.69
C VAL A 26 2.34 8.47 0.45
N GLN A 27 1.31 7.65 0.26
CA GLN A 27 0.31 7.36 1.27
C GLN A 27 0.35 5.86 1.58
N ILE A 28 0.54 5.52 2.86
CA ILE A 28 0.59 4.13 3.31
C ILE A 28 -0.55 3.89 4.31
N SER A 29 -1.25 2.77 4.18
CA SER A 29 -2.31 2.40 5.14
C SER A 29 -2.31 0.90 5.41
N ILE A 30 -2.68 0.51 6.63
CA ILE A 30 -2.66 -0.87 7.13
C ILE A 30 -4.09 -1.33 7.33
N HIS A 31 -4.43 -2.50 6.78
CA HIS A 31 -5.79 -3.03 6.77
C HIS A 31 -5.83 -4.51 7.11
N TYR A 32 -6.98 -4.96 7.58
CA TYR A 32 -7.33 -6.38 7.53
C TYR A 32 -7.48 -6.84 6.08
N PRO A 33 -7.25 -8.13 5.78
CA PRO A 33 -7.45 -8.66 4.45
C PRO A 33 -8.91 -8.51 4.00
N SER A 34 -9.09 -7.97 2.79
CA SER A 34 -10.41 -7.86 2.19
C SER A 34 -11.00 -9.22 1.85
N GLN A 35 -12.31 -9.26 1.62
CA GLN A 35 -12.98 -10.47 1.11
C GLN A 35 -12.34 -10.98 -0.18
N TYR A 36 -11.81 -10.09 -1.04
CA TYR A 36 -11.09 -10.49 -2.24
C TYR A 36 -9.84 -11.32 -1.92
N ILE A 37 -9.00 -10.87 -0.98
CA ILE A 37 -7.78 -11.61 -0.60
C ILE A 37 -8.17 -12.90 0.11
N CYS A 38 -9.13 -12.86 1.03
CA CYS A 38 -9.59 -14.05 1.75
C CYS A 38 -10.14 -15.12 0.80
N ALA A 39 -10.95 -14.75 -0.20
CA ALA A 39 -11.54 -15.70 -1.15
C ALA A 39 -10.54 -16.28 -2.16
N ASN A 40 -9.41 -15.62 -2.39
CA ASN A 40 -8.41 -16.04 -3.37
C ASN A 40 -7.07 -16.46 -2.75
N ARG A 41 -6.97 -16.48 -1.41
CA ARG A 41 -5.70 -16.64 -0.67
C ARG A 41 -4.88 -17.81 -1.15
N GLU A 42 -5.47 -19.01 -1.18
CA GLU A 42 -4.77 -20.24 -1.58
C GLU A 42 -4.25 -20.18 -3.03
N ARG A 43 -4.97 -19.44 -3.89
CA ARG A 43 -4.66 -19.34 -5.32
C ARG A 43 -3.64 -18.27 -5.63
N ILE A 44 -3.46 -17.28 -4.75
CA ILE A 44 -2.48 -16.18 -4.91
C ILE A 44 -1.22 -16.45 -4.06
N LEU A 45 -1.40 -16.95 -2.83
CA LEU A 45 -0.39 -17.08 -1.78
C LEU A 45 -0.45 -18.47 -1.11
N PRO A 46 -0.01 -19.54 -1.78
CA PRO A 46 -0.02 -20.90 -1.22
C PRO A 46 0.73 -21.04 0.11
N ASP A 47 1.75 -20.23 0.36
CA ASP A 47 2.55 -20.30 1.60
C ASP A 47 1.88 -19.60 2.80
N TRP A 48 0.76 -18.92 2.57
CA TRP A 48 0.05 -18.15 3.59
C TRP A 48 -1.21 -18.84 4.11
N GLN A 49 -1.42 -20.11 3.76
CA GLN A 49 -2.63 -20.88 4.10
C GLN A 49 -2.78 -21.06 5.61
N GLU A 50 -1.69 -21.41 6.30
CA GLU A 50 -1.67 -21.62 7.74
C GLU A 50 -1.74 -20.32 8.56
N GLN A 51 -1.63 -19.16 7.90
CA GLN A 51 -1.69 -17.87 8.58
C GLN A 51 -3.13 -17.43 8.82
N THR A 52 -3.55 -17.52 10.07
CA THR A 52 -4.90 -17.15 10.51
C THR A 52 -5.11 -15.63 10.54
N LEU A 53 -4.06 -14.88 10.87
CA LEU A 53 -4.09 -13.41 10.96
C LEU A 53 -2.89 -12.80 10.25
N PHE A 54 -3.17 -11.89 9.32
CA PHE A 54 -2.17 -11.05 8.67
C PHE A 54 -2.82 -9.74 8.23
N TRP A 55 -1.99 -8.83 7.75
CA TRP A 55 -2.32 -7.46 7.41
C TRP A 55 -1.94 -7.15 5.97
N VAL A 56 -2.71 -6.25 5.38
CA VAL A 56 -2.50 -5.73 4.03
C VAL A 56 -2.06 -4.28 4.16
N VAL A 57 -0.87 -4.00 3.68
CA VAL A 57 -0.33 -2.66 3.58
C VAL A 57 -0.53 -2.18 2.15
N ILE A 58 -1.32 -1.14 1.99
CA ILE A 58 -1.49 -0.45 0.71
C ILE A 58 -0.48 0.69 0.68
N VAL A 59 0.40 0.69 -0.32
CA VAL A 59 1.34 1.77 -0.60
C VAL A 59 0.87 2.45 -1.88
N LEU A 60 0.46 3.72 -1.79
CA LEU A 60 0.07 4.54 -2.93
C LEU A 60 1.15 5.59 -3.17
N GLN A 61 1.76 5.56 -4.35
CA GLN A 61 2.76 6.56 -4.73
C GLN A 61 2.16 7.54 -5.75
N GLN A 62 2.29 8.83 -5.49
CA GLN A 62 1.90 9.85 -6.44
C GLN A 62 2.83 9.80 -7.67
N SER A 63 2.22 9.73 -8.84
CA SER A 63 2.89 9.73 -10.13
C SER A 63 3.00 11.14 -10.70
N LYS A 64 4.04 11.41 -11.50
CA LYS A 64 4.15 12.64 -12.29
C LYS A 64 3.07 12.78 -13.38
N TYR A 65 2.54 11.65 -13.84
CA TYR A 65 1.58 11.58 -14.94
C TYR A 65 0.32 10.80 -14.56
N PRO A 66 -0.86 11.18 -15.10
CA PRO A 66 -2.02 10.30 -15.12
C PRO A 66 -1.69 8.96 -15.78
N LEU A 67 -1.85 7.85 -15.06
CA LEU A 67 -1.40 6.52 -15.50
C LEU A 67 -2.39 5.78 -16.42
N VAL A 68 -3.31 6.52 -17.04
CA VAL A 68 -4.40 5.96 -17.87
C VAL A 68 -3.91 5.50 -19.24
N LYS A 69 -2.90 6.16 -19.80
CA LYS A 69 -2.34 5.88 -21.12
C LYS A 69 -1.09 4.97 -21.00
N SER A 70 -0.66 4.42 -22.12
CA SER A 70 0.59 3.66 -22.23
C SER A 70 1.48 4.35 -23.26
N THR A 71 2.16 5.41 -22.80
CA THR A 71 3.22 6.09 -23.56
C THR A 71 4.58 5.72 -22.95
N ALA A 72 5.67 5.93 -23.69
CA ALA A 72 7.01 5.60 -23.22
C ALA A 72 7.36 6.32 -21.90
N GLU A 73 6.92 7.57 -21.73
CA GLU A 73 7.12 8.34 -20.50
C GLU A 73 6.34 7.75 -19.31
N ILE A 74 5.11 7.33 -19.55
CA ILE A 74 4.25 6.74 -18.51
C ILE A 74 4.76 5.36 -18.10
N GLU A 75 5.18 4.52 -19.05
CA GLU A 75 5.75 3.21 -18.72
C GLU A 75 7.08 3.34 -17.96
N ARG A 76 7.91 4.34 -18.31
CA ARG A 76 9.13 4.66 -17.54
C ARG A 76 8.81 5.16 -16.13
N GLU A 77 7.78 5.98 -15.97
CA GLU A 77 7.32 6.43 -14.65
C GLU A 77 6.80 5.25 -13.82
N LYS A 78 6.00 4.34 -14.41
CA LYS A 78 5.52 3.12 -13.74
C LYS A 78 6.68 2.25 -13.27
N GLU A 79 7.69 2.02 -14.12
CA GLU A 79 8.86 1.23 -13.73
C GLU A 79 9.68 1.93 -12.63
N HIS A 80 9.81 3.26 -12.67
CA HIS A 80 10.47 4.01 -11.61
C HIS A 80 9.73 3.90 -10.26
N LEU A 81 8.40 4.01 -10.26
CA LEU A 81 7.57 3.87 -9.06
C LEU A 81 7.64 2.43 -8.53
N ARG A 82 7.54 1.45 -9.42
CA ARG A 82 7.73 0.03 -9.11
C ARG A 82 9.09 -0.23 -8.46
N GLU A 83 10.19 0.25 -9.05
CA GLU A 83 11.54 0.06 -8.50
C GLU A 83 11.67 0.62 -7.07
N LYS A 84 11.08 1.80 -6.82
CA LYS A 84 11.02 2.38 -5.48
C LYS A 84 10.26 1.50 -4.50
N PHE A 85 9.07 1.02 -4.88
CA PHE A 85 8.29 0.10 -4.05
C PHE A 85 9.05 -1.21 -3.80
N MET A 86 9.65 -1.82 -4.81
CA MET A 86 10.38 -3.08 -4.66
C MET A 86 11.56 -2.94 -3.69
N ARG A 87 12.32 -1.84 -3.76
CA ARG A 87 13.41 -1.58 -2.79
C ARG A 87 12.89 -1.44 -1.37
N PHE A 88 11.88 -0.58 -1.18
CA PHE A 88 11.23 -0.37 0.12
C PHE A 88 10.65 -1.66 0.69
N GLY A 89 9.88 -2.39 -0.12
CA GLY A 89 9.19 -3.60 0.30
C GLY A 89 10.14 -4.75 0.57
N CYS A 90 11.26 -4.87 -0.15
CA CYS A 90 12.30 -5.86 0.18
C CYS A 90 12.89 -5.58 1.56
N ASP A 91 13.34 -4.35 1.82
CA ASP A 91 13.98 -3.99 3.10
C ASP A 91 12.99 -4.14 4.28
N LEU A 92 11.71 -3.78 4.06
CA LEU A 92 10.64 -4.00 5.03
C LEU A 92 10.37 -5.50 5.27
N ALA A 93 10.32 -6.31 4.21
CA ALA A 93 10.08 -7.75 4.34
C ALA A 93 11.21 -8.43 5.11
N PHE A 94 12.47 -8.12 4.79
CA PHE A 94 13.62 -8.70 5.49
C PHE A 94 13.66 -8.25 6.96
N ASP A 95 13.41 -6.97 7.27
CA ASP A 95 13.35 -6.51 8.68
C ASP A 95 12.28 -7.25 9.49
N LEU A 96 11.11 -7.51 8.91
CA LEU A 96 10.03 -8.22 9.60
C LEU A 96 10.31 -9.73 9.71
N ARG A 97 10.91 -10.33 8.67
CA ARG A 97 11.29 -11.74 8.66
C ARG A 97 12.40 -12.06 9.66
N ASP A 98 13.37 -11.16 9.82
CA ASP A 98 14.44 -11.28 10.82
C ASP A 98 13.88 -11.27 12.26
N ARG A 99 12.69 -10.71 12.45
CA ARG A 99 11.94 -10.70 13.72
C ARG A 99 10.98 -11.89 13.86
N GLY A 100 10.98 -12.81 12.90
CA GLY A 100 10.13 -14.01 12.89
C GLY A 100 8.72 -13.79 12.33
N TYR A 101 8.43 -12.65 11.71
CA TYR A 101 7.14 -12.42 11.07
C TYR A 101 7.17 -12.82 9.60
N LEU A 102 6.13 -13.54 9.15
CA LEU A 102 5.92 -13.73 7.72
C LEU A 102 5.65 -12.36 7.08
N ALA A 103 6.36 -12.05 6.01
CA ALA A 103 6.21 -10.81 5.27
C ALA A 103 6.58 -11.01 3.80
N ASP A 104 5.87 -10.32 2.91
CA ASP A 104 6.09 -10.38 1.47
C ASP A 104 5.52 -9.14 0.77
N LEU A 105 5.96 -8.92 -0.46
CA LEU A 105 5.50 -7.90 -1.36
C LEU A 105 4.98 -8.53 -2.65
N ILE A 106 3.89 -7.98 -3.18
CA ILE A 106 3.39 -8.34 -4.50
C ILE A 106 4.10 -7.45 -5.51
N ASP A 107 4.76 -8.04 -6.51
CA ASP A 107 5.27 -7.26 -7.63
C ASP A 107 4.09 -6.67 -8.42
N PRO A 108 3.89 -5.34 -8.43
CA PRO A 108 2.70 -4.73 -9.06
C PRO A 108 2.62 -4.96 -10.57
N ARG A 109 3.74 -5.30 -11.22
CA ARG A 109 3.77 -5.62 -12.66
C ARG A 109 3.27 -7.02 -12.96
N THR A 110 3.50 -7.98 -12.07
CA THR A 110 3.20 -9.40 -12.33
C THR A 110 2.03 -9.93 -11.51
N GLY A 111 1.75 -9.29 -10.37
CA GLY A 111 0.77 -9.74 -9.38
C GLY A 111 1.25 -10.93 -8.54
N TYR A 112 2.52 -11.32 -8.60
CA TYR A 112 3.02 -12.45 -7.82
C TYR A 112 3.79 -12.00 -6.58
N PRO A 113 3.75 -12.79 -5.48
CA PRO A 113 4.63 -12.57 -4.34
C PRO A 113 6.10 -12.66 -4.76
N LEU A 114 6.96 -11.87 -4.12
CA LEU A 114 8.39 -11.89 -4.40
C LEU A 114 9.12 -12.99 -3.63
N LEU A 115 8.73 -13.22 -2.37
CA LEU A 115 9.47 -14.09 -1.44
C LEU A 115 8.79 -15.45 -1.22
N SER A 116 7.47 -15.52 -1.36
CA SER A 116 6.67 -16.73 -1.25
C SER A 116 6.53 -17.40 -2.62
N ARG A 117 6.16 -18.67 -2.63
CA ARG A 117 5.81 -19.38 -3.87
C ARG A 117 4.64 -18.68 -4.57
N PRO A 118 4.73 -18.44 -5.88
CA PRO A 118 3.61 -17.87 -6.63
C PRO A 118 2.44 -18.85 -6.67
N GLY A 119 1.23 -18.33 -6.52
CA GLY A 119 0.02 -19.09 -6.73
C GLY A 119 -0.34 -19.31 -8.20
N VAL A 120 -1.48 -19.95 -8.44
CA VAL A 120 -2.01 -20.25 -9.78
C VAL A 120 -2.66 -19.04 -10.46
N ILE A 121 -2.94 -17.97 -9.73
CA ILE A 121 -3.42 -16.69 -10.29
C ILE A 121 -2.63 -15.51 -9.72
N PRO A 122 -2.47 -14.42 -10.49
CA PRO A 122 -1.87 -13.20 -9.99
C PRO A 122 -2.83 -12.45 -9.06
N HIS A 123 -2.25 -11.77 -8.08
CA HIS A 123 -2.88 -10.76 -7.26
C HIS A 123 -3.31 -9.54 -8.10
N ASN A 124 -4.41 -8.89 -7.72
CA ASN A 124 -4.89 -7.66 -8.33
C ASN A 124 -4.90 -6.51 -7.31
N ASP A 125 -3.89 -5.65 -7.38
CA ASP A 125 -3.72 -4.51 -6.48
C ASP A 125 -4.90 -3.53 -6.55
N THR A 126 -5.44 -3.29 -7.75
CA THR A 126 -6.59 -2.40 -7.92
C THR A 126 -7.87 -2.96 -7.32
N ALA A 127 -8.04 -4.29 -7.31
CA ALA A 127 -9.16 -4.95 -6.64
C ALA A 127 -9.06 -4.80 -5.12
N VAL A 128 -7.85 -4.90 -4.56
CA VAL A 128 -7.60 -4.67 -3.13
C VAL A 128 -7.87 -3.23 -2.74
N VAL A 129 -7.32 -2.27 -3.47
CA VAL A 129 -7.56 -0.84 -3.22
C VAL A 129 -9.05 -0.52 -3.31
N LYS A 130 -9.76 -1.02 -4.32
CA LYS A 130 -11.20 -0.86 -4.42
C LYS A 130 -11.93 -1.46 -3.22
N ALA A 131 -11.56 -2.65 -2.78
CA ALA A 131 -12.24 -3.35 -1.70
C ALA A 131 -11.99 -2.72 -0.31
N LEU A 132 -10.81 -2.14 -0.09
CA LEU A 132 -10.40 -1.61 1.22
C LEU A 132 -10.56 -0.09 1.36
N LEU A 133 -10.32 0.66 0.29
CA LEU A 133 -10.38 2.14 0.29
C LEU A 133 -11.58 2.69 -0.46
N ASN A 134 -12.37 1.84 -1.13
CA ASN A 134 -13.51 2.24 -1.96
C ASN A 134 -13.15 3.24 -3.07
N TYR A 135 -11.90 3.25 -3.54
CA TYR A 135 -11.49 4.12 -4.64
C TYR A 135 -12.04 3.61 -5.98
N PRO A 136 -12.56 4.50 -6.84
CA PRO A 136 -13.03 4.11 -8.17
C PRO A 136 -11.92 3.46 -9.00
N VAL A 137 -12.28 2.48 -9.83
CA VAL A 137 -11.36 1.83 -10.77
C VAL A 137 -11.85 2.07 -12.19
N LEU A 138 -11.00 2.70 -13.00
CA LEU A 138 -11.21 2.83 -14.44
C LEU A 138 -10.71 1.57 -15.13
N LYS A 139 -11.63 0.85 -15.77
CA LYS A 139 -11.32 -0.35 -16.55
C LYS A 139 -10.69 0.05 -17.89
N ASN A 140 -9.36 0.01 -17.94
CA ASN A 140 -8.56 0.01 -19.17
C ASN A 140 -7.71 -1.26 -19.20
N LYS A 141 -6.71 -1.36 -20.10
CA LYS A 141 -5.81 -2.52 -20.18
C LYS A 141 -5.06 -2.84 -18.88
N CYS A 142 -4.81 -1.85 -18.02
CA CYS A 142 -4.05 -2.03 -16.77
C CYS A 142 -4.88 -1.91 -15.49
N CYS A 143 -6.14 -1.45 -15.59
CA CYS A 143 -6.99 -1.00 -14.47
C CYS A 143 -6.32 0.10 -13.64
N VAL A 144 -6.90 1.29 -13.58
CA VAL A 144 -6.30 2.43 -12.87
C VAL A 144 -7.25 2.90 -11.78
N ILE A 145 -6.75 3.01 -10.55
CA ILE A 145 -7.51 3.58 -9.43
C ILE A 145 -7.60 5.11 -9.57
N VAL A 146 -8.63 5.71 -8.99
CA VAL A 146 -8.79 7.17 -8.91
C VAL A 146 -8.64 7.59 -7.46
N HIS A 147 -7.48 8.16 -7.12
CA HIS A 147 -7.20 8.73 -5.81
C HIS A 147 -7.98 10.04 -5.61
N PRO A 148 -8.55 10.31 -4.42
CA PRO A 148 -9.31 11.54 -4.16
C PRO A 148 -8.56 12.84 -4.46
N HIS A 149 -7.24 12.86 -4.22
CA HIS A 149 -6.41 14.06 -4.40
C HIS A 149 -5.49 14.01 -5.63
N TRP A 150 -5.17 12.81 -6.12
CA TRP A 150 -4.18 12.65 -7.21
C TRP A 150 -4.85 12.21 -8.53
N GLY A 151 -6.16 12.01 -8.53
CA GLY A 151 -6.88 11.44 -9.66
C GLY A 151 -6.26 10.11 -10.09
N THR A 152 -5.96 9.96 -11.37
CA THR A 152 -5.33 8.75 -11.93
C THR A 152 -3.80 8.81 -11.92
N ALA A 153 -3.19 9.84 -11.32
CA ALA A 153 -1.75 9.97 -11.15
C ALA A 153 -1.29 9.28 -9.86
N VAL A 154 -1.60 8.00 -9.74
CA VAL A 154 -1.31 7.19 -8.55
C VAL A 154 -0.92 5.77 -8.94
N TYR A 155 0.13 5.26 -8.33
CA TYR A 155 0.62 3.90 -8.52
C TYR A 155 0.37 3.08 -7.24
N PRO A 156 -0.57 2.12 -7.26
CA PRO A 156 -0.82 1.26 -6.10
C PRO A 156 0.18 0.11 -6.02
N SER A 157 0.52 -0.30 -4.81
CA SER A 157 1.37 -1.46 -4.53
C SER A 157 0.96 -2.10 -3.20
N ILE A 158 1.14 -3.41 -3.09
CA ILE A 158 0.61 -4.20 -1.97
C ILE A 158 1.73 -4.96 -1.28
N PHE A 159 1.79 -4.79 0.05
CA PHE A 159 2.67 -5.53 0.94
C PHE A 159 1.81 -6.30 1.96
N LEU A 160 2.28 -7.46 2.39
CA LEU A 160 1.56 -8.36 3.27
C LEU A 160 2.45 -8.73 4.46
N SER A 161 1.90 -8.79 5.67
CA SER A 161 2.65 -9.28 6.83
C SER A 161 1.77 -9.85 7.93
N ALA A 162 2.27 -10.88 8.63
CA ALA A 162 1.71 -11.38 9.88
C ALA A 162 2.13 -10.54 11.10
N ALA A 163 2.99 -9.52 10.95
CA ALA A 163 3.39 -8.64 12.04
C ALA A 163 2.20 -7.82 12.58
N PRO A 164 2.07 -7.63 13.90
CA PRO A 164 1.03 -6.77 14.48
C PRO A 164 1.09 -5.33 13.92
N PRO A 165 -0.04 -4.59 13.83
CA PRO A 165 -0.07 -3.26 13.21
C PRO A 165 0.90 -2.26 13.81
N THR A 166 1.10 -2.31 15.14
CA THR A 166 2.04 -1.41 15.83
C THR A 166 3.49 -1.65 15.43
N ILE A 167 3.87 -2.92 15.25
CA ILE A 167 5.21 -3.30 14.75
C ILE A 167 5.34 -2.91 13.28
N LEU A 168 4.29 -3.15 12.49
CA LEU A 168 4.25 -2.86 11.07
C LEU A 168 4.35 -1.35 10.80
N GLU A 169 3.58 -0.53 11.52
CA GLU A 169 3.65 0.94 11.46
C GLU A 169 5.06 1.44 11.82
N TRP A 170 5.62 0.96 12.93
CA TRP A 170 6.97 1.35 13.33
C TRP A 170 8.03 0.97 12.29
N ALA A 171 7.94 -0.24 11.73
CA ALA A 171 8.85 -0.70 10.67
C ALA A 171 8.67 0.12 9.38
N ILE A 172 7.43 0.38 8.97
CA ILE A 172 7.11 1.23 7.81
C ILE A 172 7.73 2.61 7.98
N LYS A 173 7.54 3.28 9.11
CA LYS A 173 8.10 4.63 9.35
C LYS A 173 9.62 4.62 9.28
N ARG A 174 10.26 3.66 9.96
CA ARG A 174 11.72 3.54 10.00
C ARG A 174 12.33 3.29 8.61
N ILE A 175 11.79 2.31 7.87
CA ILE A 175 12.28 1.95 6.55
C ILE A 175 11.97 3.08 5.54
N SER A 176 10.79 3.71 5.63
CA SER A 176 10.44 4.87 4.79
C SER A 176 11.49 5.97 4.85
N SER A 177 11.95 6.33 6.06
CA SER A 177 13.02 7.33 6.25
C SER A 177 14.33 6.92 5.55
N MET A 178 14.70 5.64 5.58
CA MET A 178 15.89 5.12 4.88
C MET A 178 15.77 5.25 3.36
N HIS A 179 14.56 5.14 2.80
CA HIS A 179 14.28 5.36 1.38
C HIS A 179 14.02 6.84 1.01
N GLY A 180 14.22 7.76 1.95
CA GLY A 180 14.05 9.19 1.71
C GLY A 180 12.60 9.63 1.59
N TRP A 181 11.67 8.87 2.18
CA TRP A 181 10.30 9.29 2.44
C TRP A 181 10.22 9.85 3.86
N GLN A 182 9.78 11.09 4.00
CA GLN A 182 9.65 11.78 5.28
C GLN A 182 8.18 12.00 5.61
N GLU A 183 7.78 11.79 6.86
CA GLU A 183 6.40 12.00 7.30
C GLU A 183 6.04 13.49 7.19
N ILE A 184 4.84 13.77 6.67
CA ILE A 184 4.28 15.11 6.70
C ILE A 184 3.57 15.24 8.05
N GLU A 185 4.05 16.12 8.92
CA GLU A 185 3.25 16.55 10.05
C GLU A 185 2.07 17.35 9.49
N GLU A 186 0.84 16.88 9.72
CA GLU A 186 -0.33 17.73 9.52
C GLU A 186 -0.23 18.86 10.55
N ASP A 187 0.20 20.04 10.11
CA ASP A 187 0.09 21.26 10.91
C ASP A 187 -1.39 21.44 11.28
N ASP A 188 -1.72 21.15 12.54
CA ASP A 188 -3.03 21.39 13.14
C ASP A 188 -3.23 22.90 13.42
N GLN A 189 -2.81 23.74 12.46
CA GLN A 189 -2.99 25.19 12.49
C GLN A 189 -3.96 25.58 11.38
N GLY A 190 -5.24 25.60 11.75
CA GLY A 190 -6.23 26.46 11.12
C GLY A 190 -5.82 27.92 11.28
N ASN A 191 -4.94 28.41 10.41
CA ASN A 191 -4.58 29.81 10.37
C ASN A 191 -5.53 30.54 9.40
N GLU A 192 -6.56 31.11 9.99
CA GLU A 192 -7.46 32.08 9.40
C GLU A 192 -6.64 33.24 8.82
N PHE A 193 -6.54 33.34 7.49
CA PHE A 193 -6.00 34.52 6.82
C PHE A 193 -6.90 35.73 7.13
N LYS A 194 -6.61 36.43 8.23
CA LYS A 194 -7.13 37.78 8.46
C LYS A 194 -6.38 38.73 7.54
N GLY A 195 -7.14 39.25 6.58
CA GLY A 195 -6.67 40.13 5.54
C GLY A 195 -5.95 41.37 6.05
N VAL A 196 -4.96 41.76 5.26
CA VAL A 196 -4.39 43.11 5.26
C VAL A 196 -5.53 44.11 4.98
N ARG A 197 -5.78 45.01 5.91
CA ARG A 197 -6.41 46.30 5.61
C ARG A 197 -5.36 47.38 5.83
N VAL A 198 -5.04 48.00 4.69
CA VAL A 198 -4.51 49.35 4.39
C VAL A 198 -4.03 50.17 5.57
#